data_AF-X1AL72-F1
#
_entry.id   AF-X1AL72-F1
#
_cell.length_a   1.000
_cell.length_b   1.000
_cell.length_c   1.000
_cell.angle_alpha   90.00
_cell.angle_beta   90.00
_cell.angle_gamma   90.00
#
_symmetry.space_group_name_H-M   'P 1'
#
loop_
_entity.id
_entity.type
_entity.pdbx_description
1 polymer ?
#
loop_
_entity_poly.entity_id
_entity_poly.type
_entity_poly.pdbx_seq_one_letter_code
_entity_poly.pdbx_strand_id
1 'polypeptide(L)'
;MKSLKDITQNWRDNSSTAVRVIGFGSSNTEQHWHSLGHFNWFSWLTCSLREWVGHHVTMINQGIGGETAEDLLKRIDRDVISFKPNLVIITIGGNDTWKGYTVEDYKKYLTQIVNIVKTNDAIPVLQTY
;
A
#
# COMPACT_ATOMS: atom_id res chain seq x y z
N MET A 1 -13.62 -0.66 15.69
CA MET A 1 -12.77 -0.62 14.49
C MET A 1 -13.70 -0.64 13.29
N LYS A 2 -13.60 0.30 12.33
CA LYS A 2 -14.43 0.25 11.11
C LYS A 2 -13.95 -0.91 10.25
N SER A 3 -14.86 -1.73 9.72
CA SER A 3 -14.46 -2.80 8.81
C SER A 3 -14.06 -2.23 7.45
N LEU A 4 -13.28 -2.99 6.66
CA LEU A 4 -12.98 -2.60 5.27
C LEU A 4 -14.26 -2.39 4.44
N LYS A 5 -15.30 -3.19 4.71
CA LYS A 5 -16.62 -3.04 4.08
C LYS A 5 -17.23 -1.68 4.37
N ASP A 6 -17.21 -1.24 5.63
CA ASP A 6 -17.75 0.06 6.03
C ASP A 6 -16.97 1.21 5.38
N ILE A 7 -15.65 1.06 5.27
CA ILE A 7 -14.78 2.05 4.61
C ILE A 7 -15.15 2.18 3.12
N THR A 8 -15.23 1.06 2.41
CA THR A 8 -15.55 1.07 0.98
C THR A 8 -16.97 1.54 0.70
N GLN A 9 -17.93 1.21 1.57
CA GLN A 9 -19.30 1.68 1.46
C GLN A 9 -19.37 3.20 1.65
N ASN A 10 -18.69 3.73 2.67
CA ASN A 10 -18.61 5.17 2.88
C ASN A 10 -17.97 5.89 1.68
N TRP A 11 -16.93 5.33 1.06
CA TRP A 11 -16.35 5.92 -0.16
C TRP A 11 -17.32 5.91 -1.33
N ARG A 12 -18.11 4.85 -1.49
CA ARG A 12 -19.12 4.72 -2.53
C ARG A 12 -20.23 5.76 -2.36
N ASP A 13 -20.67 5.96 -1.13
CA ASP A 13 -21.74 6.92 -0.80
C ASP A 13 -21.30 8.39 -0.91
N ASN A 14 -19.98 8.65 -0.90
CA ASN A 14 -19.39 10.00 -0.93
C ASN A 14 -18.51 10.24 -2.17
N SER A 15 -19.08 10.07 -3.36
CA SER A 15 -18.35 10.14 -4.65
C SER A 15 -17.79 11.53 -5.02
N SER A 16 -18.19 12.59 -4.33
CA SER A 16 -17.67 13.95 -4.53
C SER A 16 -16.24 14.14 -4.00
N THR A 17 -15.78 13.24 -3.13
CA THR A 17 -14.44 13.33 -2.50
C THR A 17 -13.50 12.31 -3.14
N ALA A 18 -12.35 12.78 -3.64
CA ALA A 18 -11.33 11.89 -4.19
C ALA A 18 -10.75 10.99 -3.09
N VAL A 19 -10.60 9.69 -3.40
CA VAL A 19 -10.00 8.70 -2.52
C VAL A 19 -8.69 8.23 -3.13
N ARG A 20 -7.61 8.20 -2.33
CA ARG A 20 -6.30 7.71 -2.76
C ARG A 20 -5.86 6.51 -1.94
N VAL A 21 -5.55 5.43 -2.63
CA VAL A 21 -5.05 4.18 -2.05
C VAL A 21 -3.68 3.89 -2.61
N ILE A 22 -2.69 3.70 -1.74
CA ILE A 22 -1.31 3.43 -2.14
C ILE A 22 -0.99 1.96 -1.89
N GLY A 23 -0.50 1.27 -2.91
CA GLY A 23 0.13 -0.05 -2.78
C GLY A 23 1.61 0.14 -2.53
N PHE A 24 2.07 -0.04 -1.30
CA PHE A 24 3.43 0.22 -0.87
C PHE A 24 4.14 -1.09 -0.52
N GLY A 25 5.07 -1.54 -1.36
CA GLY A 25 5.62 -2.87 -1.20
C GLY A 25 6.82 -3.17 -2.10
N SER A 26 7.09 -4.46 -2.26
CA SER A 26 8.21 -4.95 -3.06
C SER A 26 7.76 -5.50 -4.42
N SER A 27 8.41 -6.53 -4.94
CA SER A 27 8.16 -7.13 -6.27
C SER A 27 6.76 -7.72 -6.41
N ASN A 28 6.15 -8.16 -5.30
CA ASN A 28 4.77 -8.65 -5.28
C ASN A 28 3.74 -7.57 -5.67
N THR A 29 4.07 -6.29 -5.46
CA THR A 29 3.20 -5.14 -5.68
C THR A 29 3.63 -4.40 -6.93
N GLU A 30 4.92 -4.41 -7.24
CA GLU A 30 5.47 -3.78 -8.43
C GLU A 30 4.78 -4.28 -9.71
N GLN A 31 4.40 -3.34 -10.57
CA GLN A 31 3.95 -3.62 -11.92
C GLN A 31 5.13 -3.32 -12.86
N HIS A 32 5.92 -4.35 -13.18
CA HIS A 32 7.17 -4.20 -13.93
C HIS A 32 7.14 -4.94 -15.27
N TRP A 33 8.20 -4.78 -16.05
CA TRP A 33 8.34 -5.39 -17.38
C TRP A 33 8.16 -6.91 -17.38
N HIS A 34 8.66 -7.63 -16.35
CA HIS A 34 8.51 -9.10 -16.30
C HIS A 34 7.08 -9.54 -15.98
N SER A 35 6.17 -8.61 -15.64
CA SER A 35 4.74 -8.91 -15.65
C SER A 35 4.21 -9.08 -17.08
N LEU A 36 4.98 -8.75 -18.12
CA LEU A 36 4.63 -8.89 -19.55
C LEU A 36 3.27 -8.27 -19.90
N GLY A 37 2.93 -7.17 -19.23
CA GLY A 37 1.64 -6.49 -19.38
C GLY A 37 0.46 -7.15 -18.64
N HIS A 38 0.67 -8.31 -17.99
CA HIS A 38 -0.35 -8.93 -17.14
C HIS A 38 -0.55 -8.15 -15.84
N PHE A 39 -1.79 -8.14 -15.35
CA PHE A 39 -2.12 -7.53 -14.08
C PHE A 39 -1.60 -8.36 -12.90
N ASN A 40 -0.95 -7.69 -11.96
CA ASN A 40 -0.73 -8.22 -10.62
C ASN A 40 -1.97 -8.01 -9.72
N TRP A 41 -1.89 -8.45 -8.46
CA TRP A 41 -3.01 -8.35 -7.52
C TRP A 41 -3.50 -6.90 -7.31
N PHE A 42 -2.59 -5.92 -7.31
CA PHE A 42 -2.93 -4.52 -7.06
C PHE A 42 -3.63 -3.90 -8.28
N SER A 43 -3.23 -4.29 -9.49
CA SER A 43 -3.91 -3.94 -10.73
C SER A 43 -5.32 -4.53 -10.80
N TRP A 44 -5.50 -5.81 -10.43
CA TRP A 44 -6.83 -6.40 -10.32
C TRP A 44 -7.69 -5.73 -9.27
N LEU A 45 -7.13 -5.42 -8.09
CA LEU A 45 -7.81 -4.67 -7.05
C LEU A 45 -8.24 -3.29 -7.54
N THR A 46 -7.43 -2.65 -8.38
CA THR A 46 -7.75 -1.36 -8.98
C THR A 46 -8.98 -1.42 -9.87
N CYS A 47 -9.06 -2.43 -10.75
CA CYS A 47 -10.25 -2.66 -11.56
C CYS A 47 -11.49 -2.89 -10.67
N SER A 48 -11.38 -3.77 -9.68
CA SER A 48 -12.48 -4.11 -8.78
C SER A 48 -12.97 -2.91 -7.97
N LEU A 49 -12.07 -2.10 -7.40
CA LEU A 49 -12.48 -0.93 -6.61
C LEU A 49 -13.13 0.15 -7.48
N ARG A 50 -12.66 0.35 -8.71
CA ARG A 50 -13.29 1.32 -9.62
C ARG A 50 -14.70 0.89 -10.04
N GLU A 51 -14.90 -0.42 -10.23
CA GLU A 51 -16.22 -0.98 -10.53
C GLU A 51 -17.17 -0.92 -9.32
N TRP A 52 -16.68 -1.27 -8.12
CA TRP A 52 -17.52 -1.40 -6.92
C TRP A 52 -17.76 -0.10 -6.17
N VAL A 53 -16.78 0.82 -6.18
CA VAL A 53 -16.82 2.07 -5.41
C VAL A 53 -17.04 3.27 -6.33
N GLY A 54 -16.25 3.38 -7.40
CA GLY A 54 -16.37 4.44 -8.40
C GLY A 54 -15.03 4.97 -8.89
N HIS A 55 -15.08 5.80 -9.93
CA HIS A 55 -13.91 6.35 -10.62
C HIS A 55 -13.18 7.45 -9.83
N HIS A 56 -13.76 7.94 -8.73
CA HIS A 56 -13.12 8.87 -7.80
C HIS A 56 -12.06 8.20 -6.90
N VAL A 57 -11.97 6.87 -6.94
CA VAL A 57 -10.89 6.10 -6.28
C VAL A 57 -9.68 6.01 -7.21
N THR A 58 -8.56 6.56 -6.75
CA THR A 58 -7.26 6.48 -7.41
C THR A 58 -6.36 5.49 -6.66
N MET A 59 -5.88 4.50 -7.38
CA MET A 59 -4.94 3.50 -6.87
C MET A 59 -3.55 3.83 -7.40
N ILE A 60 -2.55 3.93 -6.52
CA ILE A 60 -1.18 4.31 -6.88
C ILE A 60 -0.24 3.19 -6.47
N ASN A 61 0.40 2.60 -7.47
CA ASN A 61 1.36 1.53 -7.26
C ASN A 61 2.73 2.12 -6.94
N GLN A 62 3.27 1.79 -5.78
CA GLN A 62 4.59 2.19 -5.31
C GLN A 62 5.40 0.96 -4.88
N GLY A 63 5.20 -0.16 -5.57
CA GLY A 63 5.99 -1.37 -5.41
C GLY A 63 7.35 -1.23 -6.10
N ILE A 64 8.44 -1.62 -5.42
CA ILE A 64 9.78 -1.67 -6.02
C ILE A 64 10.45 -3.00 -5.65
N GLY A 65 10.78 -3.80 -6.66
CA GLY A 65 11.34 -5.13 -6.50
C GLY A 65 12.63 -5.16 -5.67
N GLY A 66 12.71 -6.15 -4.77
CA GLY A 66 13.92 -6.39 -3.97
C GLY A 66 14.09 -5.52 -2.73
N GLU A 67 13.19 -4.57 -2.46
CA GLU A 67 13.27 -3.70 -1.28
C GLU A 67 12.89 -4.40 0.03
N THR A 68 13.47 -3.92 1.14
CA THR A 68 13.15 -4.30 2.53
C THR A 68 12.24 -3.27 3.21
N ALA A 69 11.77 -3.54 4.43
CA ALA A 69 11.03 -2.57 5.22
C ALA A 69 11.84 -1.29 5.52
N GLU A 70 13.17 -1.42 5.64
CA GLU A 70 14.06 -0.25 5.76
C GLU A 70 14.04 0.62 4.50
N ASP A 71 14.10 0.00 3.32
CA ASP A 71 14.10 0.71 2.04
C ASP A 71 12.77 1.45 1.81
N LEU A 72 11.64 0.81 2.16
CA LEU A 72 10.33 1.47 2.18
C LEU A 72 10.36 2.71 3.08
N LEU A 73 10.87 2.59 4.31
CA LEU A 73 10.92 3.72 5.23
C LEU A 73 11.72 4.91 4.67
N LYS A 74 12.80 4.67 3.93
CA LYS A 74 13.63 5.73 3.31
C LYS A 74 12.88 6.55 2.25
N ARG A 75 11.83 6.00 1.63
CA ARG A 75 11.09 6.64 0.54
C ARG A 75 9.63 6.98 0.87
N ILE A 76 9.20 6.76 2.10
CA ILE A 76 7.78 6.92 2.50
C ILE A 76 7.25 8.34 2.24
N ASP A 77 8.05 9.38 2.46
CA ASP A 77 7.61 10.76 2.24
C ASP A 77 7.35 11.03 0.75
N ARG A 78 8.26 10.56 -0.12
CA ARG A 78 8.17 10.71 -1.58
C ARG A 78 7.01 9.89 -2.15
N ASP A 79 6.88 8.63 -1.72
CA ASP A 79 6.03 7.65 -2.40
C ASP A 79 4.67 7.44 -1.75
N VAL A 80 4.48 7.91 -0.52
CA VAL A 80 3.22 7.73 0.22
C VAL A 80 2.67 9.08 0.66
N ILE A 81 3.43 9.84 1.44
CA ILE A 81 2.91 11.03 2.13
C ILE A 81 2.63 12.17 1.16
N SER A 82 3.47 12.35 0.14
CA SER A 82 3.28 13.35 -0.92
C SER A 82 1.91 13.24 -1.62
N PHE A 83 1.33 12.03 -1.68
CA PHE A 83 0.04 11.78 -2.30
C PHE A 83 -1.15 12.07 -1.40
N LYS A 84 -0.96 12.34 -0.10
CA LYS A 84 -2.02 12.52 0.90
C LYS A 84 -3.04 11.37 0.85
N PRO A 85 -2.63 10.15 1.24
CA PRO A 85 -3.42 8.95 1.05
C PRO A 85 -4.55 8.84 2.05
N ASN A 86 -5.59 8.09 1.71
CA ASN A 86 -6.63 7.66 2.66
C ASN A 86 -6.33 6.27 3.21
N LEU A 87 -5.68 5.42 2.42
CA LEU A 87 -5.32 4.06 2.78
C LEU A 87 -3.98 3.67 2.15
N VAL A 88 -3.16 2.95 2.91
CA VAL A 88 -1.86 2.44 2.44
C VAL A 88 -1.82 0.94 2.69
N ILE A 89 -1.77 0.15 1.62
CA ILE A 89 -1.59 -1.31 1.70
C ILE A 89 -0.09 -1.59 1.71
N ILE A 90 0.41 -2.09 2.83
CA ILE A 90 1.84 -2.34 3.05
C ILE A 90 2.12 -3.82 2.87
N THR A 91 2.97 -4.16 1.90
CA THR A 91 3.34 -5.55 1.61
C THR A 91 4.86 -5.73 1.55
N ILE A 92 5.45 -6.22 2.63
CA ILE A 92 6.90 -6.26 2.81
C ILE A 92 7.31 -7.40 3.77
N GLY A 93 8.60 -7.71 3.86
CA GLY A 93 9.16 -8.72 4.77
C GLY A 93 9.93 -9.84 4.08
N GLY A 94 9.53 -10.25 2.87
CA GLY A 94 10.18 -11.36 2.17
C GLY A 94 11.67 -11.12 1.90
N ASN A 95 12.02 -9.91 1.44
CA ASN A 95 13.42 -9.54 1.20
C ASN A 95 14.18 -9.28 2.50
N ASP A 96 13.51 -8.82 3.56
CA ASP A 96 14.11 -8.66 4.89
C ASP A 96 14.64 -10.02 5.38
N THR A 97 13.83 -11.08 5.28
CA THR A 97 14.26 -12.45 5.57
C THR A 97 15.41 -12.89 4.69
N TRP A 98 15.30 -12.70 3.36
CA TRP A 98 16.34 -13.12 2.41
C TRP A 98 17.69 -12.41 2.64
N LYS A 99 17.66 -11.14 3.01
CA LYS A 99 18.85 -10.31 3.26
C LYS A 99 19.38 -10.43 4.70
N GLY A 100 18.77 -11.27 5.54
CA GLY A 100 19.26 -11.57 6.89
C GLY A 100 18.91 -10.53 7.96
N TYR A 101 17.87 -9.73 7.77
CA TYR A 101 17.36 -8.84 8.82
C TYR A 101 16.74 -9.67 9.95
N THR A 102 16.89 -9.19 11.18
CA THR A 102 16.26 -9.83 12.34
C THR A 102 14.75 -9.53 12.38
N VAL A 103 14.00 -10.33 13.14
CA VAL A 103 12.58 -10.07 13.39
C VAL A 103 12.40 -8.72 14.09
N GLU A 104 13.34 -8.35 14.96
CA GLU A 104 13.39 -7.08 15.66
C GLU A 104 13.57 -5.90 14.70
N ASP A 105 14.48 -6.02 13.73
CA ASP A 105 14.69 -5.00 12.70
C ASP A 105 13.44 -4.84 11.84
N TYR A 106 12.89 -5.94 11.34
CA TYR A 106 11.65 -5.93 10.56
C TYR A 106 10.50 -5.26 11.33
N LYS A 107 10.28 -5.67 12.59
CA LYS A 107 9.25 -5.10 13.46
C LYS A 107 9.47 -3.62 13.69
N LYS A 108 10.72 -3.20 13.91
CA LYS A 108 11.09 -1.79 14.10
C LYS A 108 10.72 -0.95 12.88
N TYR A 109 11.14 -1.36 11.68
CA TYR A 109 10.87 -0.60 10.46
C TYR A 109 9.38 -0.59 10.11
N LEU A 110 8.70 -1.74 10.20
CA LEU A 110 7.27 -1.82 9.92
C LEU A 110 6.44 -0.96 10.90
N THR A 111 6.80 -0.96 12.18
CA THR A 111 6.12 -0.12 13.19
C THR A 111 6.29 1.36 12.86
N GLN A 112 7.49 1.79 12.42
CA GLN A 112 7.72 3.18 12.03
C GLN A 112 6.88 3.56 10.81
N ILE A 113 6.84 2.72 9.77
CA ILE A 113 5.98 2.92 8.59
C ILE A 113 4.52 3.08 9.01
N VAL A 114 4.00 2.16 9.83
CA VAL A 114 2.61 2.19 10.31
C VAL A 114 2.31 3.48 11.08
N ASN A 115 3.23 3.92 11.93
CA ASN A 115 3.07 5.15 12.71
C ASN A 115 3.04 6.38 11.80
N ILE A 116 3.95 6.47 10.82
CA ILE A 116 3.98 7.59 9.87
C ILE A 116 2.67 7.66 9.07
N VAL A 117 2.17 6.50 8.59
CA VAL A 117 0.88 6.44 7.86
C VAL A 117 -0.27 6.96 8.74
N LYS A 118 -0.35 6.52 10.00
CA LYS A 118 -1.40 6.96 10.93
C LYS A 118 -1.32 8.44 11.29
N THR A 119 -0.11 8.97 11.52
CA THR A 119 0.10 10.39 11.85
C THR A 119 -0.25 11.31 10.68
N ASN A 120 -0.32 10.78 9.45
CA ASN A 120 -0.75 11.49 8.25
C ASN A 120 -2.20 11.17 7.85
N ASP A 121 -3.06 10.82 8.82
CA ASP A 121 -4.51 10.60 8.67
C ASP A 121 -4.90 9.50 7.65
N ALA A 122 -4.01 8.54 7.41
CA ALA A 122 -4.25 7.41 6.52
C ALA A 122 -4.39 6.10 7.29
N ILE A 123 -5.11 5.15 6.70
CA ILE A 123 -5.32 3.81 7.27
C ILE A 123 -4.23 2.86 6.75
N PRO A 124 -3.34 2.32 7.61
CA PRO A 124 -2.44 1.25 7.20
C PRO A 124 -3.18 -0.09 7.16
N VAL A 125 -3.02 -0.82 6.06
CA VAL A 125 -3.46 -2.20 5.90
C VAL A 125 -2.22 -3.07 5.70
N LEU A 126 -2.00 -4.02 6.61
CA LEU A 126 -0.86 -4.92 6.52
C LEU A 126 -1.26 -6.17 5.74
N GLN A 127 -0.54 -6.44 4.65
CA GLN A 127 -0.58 -7.71 3.94
C GLN A 127 0.86 -8.22 3.89
N THR A 128 1.29 -8.76 5.04
CA THR A 128 2.66 -9.20 5.30
C THR A 128 2.69 -10.70 5.57
N TYR A 129 3.84 -11.32 5.29
CA TYR A 129 4.10 -12.75 5.44
C TYR A 129 4.41 -13.14 6.87
#